data_AF-A0A449A9I4-F1
#
_entry.id   AF-A0A449A9I4-F1
#
_cell.length_a   1.000
_cell.length_b   1.000
_cell.length_c   1.000
_cell.angle_alpha   90.00
_cell.angle_beta   90.00
_cell.angle_gamma   90.00
#
_symmetry.space_group_name_H-M   'P 1'
#
loop_
_entity.id
_entity.type
_entity.pdbx_description
1 polymer ?
#
loop_
_entity_poly.entity_id
_entity_poly.type
_entity_poly.pdbx_seq_one_letter_code
_entity_poly.pdbx_strand_id
1 'polypeptide(L)'
;MKSKIINVLETFSGIGAQHKAIKKIGIKGKIFNIKATADWDARANIAYTAIHHDLLKNFKQVLQSKKLDNEQQIDLFLSNYAISLDSKKQSKLNGKDIIFKQHLAAWIILANNQVDITKMNGNIIEKEKIDLVTYSFPCQGLSVANMGRVNGINKLILVKAKRKTNLFGHRIKK
;
A
#
# COMPACT_ATOMS: atom_id res chain seq x y z
N MET A 1 -18.57 -29.32 6.01
CA MET A 1 -17.53 -28.78 5.12
C MET A 1 -16.61 -27.88 5.95
N LYS A 2 -15.28 -28.10 5.94
CA LYS A 2 -14.36 -27.13 6.59
C LYS A 2 -14.41 -25.82 5.79
N SER A 3 -14.60 -24.69 6.46
CA SER A 3 -14.50 -23.38 5.81
C SER A 3 -13.07 -23.17 5.30
N LYS A 4 -12.89 -22.94 4.00
CA LYS A 4 -11.58 -22.57 3.44
C LYS A 4 -11.24 -21.14 3.88
N ILE A 5 -10.02 -20.94 4.38
CA ILE A 5 -9.45 -19.62 4.62
C ILE A 5 -8.94 -19.07 3.28
N ILE A 6 -9.35 -17.86 2.94
CA ILE A 6 -8.93 -17.01 1.83
C ILE A 6 -7.87 -16.06 2.37
N ASN A 7 -6.64 -16.27 1.93
CA ASN A 7 -5.53 -15.38 2.26
C ASN A 7 -5.56 -14.13 1.38
N VAL A 8 -5.44 -12.96 2.00
CA VAL A 8 -5.62 -11.66 1.34
C VAL A 8 -4.33 -10.84 1.37
N LEU A 9 -3.99 -10.24 0.22
CA LEU A 9 -3.03 -9.15 0.10
C LEU A 9 -3.79 -7.84 -0.10
N GLU A 10 -3.72 -6.93 0.86
CA GLU A 10 -4.39 -5.62 0.78
C GLU A 10 -3.46 -4.55 0.19
N THR A 11 -3.72 -4.13 -1.05
CA THR A 11 -2.96 -3.03 -1.66
C THR A 11 -3.70 -1.71 -1.52
N PHE A 12 -2.96 -0.63 -1.28
CA PHE A 12 -3.50 0.68 -0.87
C PHE A 12 -4.38 0.55 0.38
N SER A 13 -3.82 -0.13 1.39
CA SER A 13 -4.53 -0.54 2.61
C SER A 13 -5.02 0.63 3.45
N GLY A 14 -4.35 1.80 3.36
CA GLY A 14 -4.61 2.95 4.22
C GLY A 14 -4.66 2.53 5.70
N ILE A 15 -5.69 2.95 6.43
CA ILE A 15 -5.91 2.57 7.84
C ILE A 15 -6.62 1.21 8.03
N GLY A 16 -6.90 0.48 6.95
CA GLY A 16 -7.42 -0.90 7.01
C GLY A 16 -8.93 -0.99 7.18
N ALA A 17 -9.68 -0.24 6.37
CA ALA A 17 -11.14 -0.33 6.35
C ALA A 17 -11.63 -1.74 5.97
N GLN A 18 -10.92 -2.38 5.03
CA GLN A 18 -11.18 -3.75 4.58
C GLN A 18 -10.94 -4.78 5.70
N HIS A 19 -9.77 -4.75 6.34
CA HIS A 19 -9.50 -5.51 7.56
C HIS A 19 -10.55 -5.28 8.65
N LYS A 20 -10.95 -4.01 8.90
CA LYS A 20 -12.00 -3.70 9.89
C LYS A 20 -13.35 -4.31 9.49
N ALA A 21 -13.72 -4.29 8.21
CA ALA A 21 -14.94 -4.92 7.70
C ALA A 21 -14.92 -6.43 7.91
N ILE A 22 -13.80 -7.10 7.61
CA ILE A 22 -13.60 -8.54 7.87
C ILE A 22 -13.85 -8.87 9.35
N LYS A 23 -13.30 -8.05 10.28
CA LYS A 23 -13.53 -8.22 11.73
C LYS A 23 -15.00 -8.03 12.11
N LYS A 24 -15.71 -7.07 11.50
CA LYS A 24 -17.13 -6.77 11.80
C LYS A 24 -18.10 -7.79 11.25
N ILE A 25 -17.79 -8.42 10.11
CA ILE A 25 -18.69 -9.34 9.41
C ILE A 25 -19.08 -10.55 10.28
N GLY A 26 -18.34 -10.86 11.36
CA GLY A 26 -18.89 -11.63 12.49
C GLY A 26 -19.34 -13.07 12.16
N ILE A 27 -18.93 -13.62 11.02
CA ILE A 27 -19.39 -14.95 10.59
C ILE A 27 -18.59 -16.03 11.34
N LYS A 28 -19.33 -16.98 11.91
CA LYS A 28 -18.83 -18.26 12.45
C LYS A 28 -17.95 -18.94 11.38
N GLY A 29 -16.64 -18.78 11.48
CA GLY A 29 -15.65 -19.34 10.56
C GLY A 29 -14.96 -18.27 9.72
N LYS A 30 -13.96 -17.59 10.30
CA LYS A 30 -13.11 -16.59 9.63
C LYS A 30 -12.66 -17.06 8.26
N ILE A 31 -13.30 -16.53 7.21
CA ILE A 31 -12.98 -16.87 5.83
C ILE A 31 -11.78 -16.06 5.35
N PHE A 32 -11.59 -14.82 5.80
CA PHE A 32 -10.49 -13.98 5.29
C PHE A 32 -9.37 -13.83 6.30
N ASN A 33 -8.13 -13.93 5.81
CA ASN A 33 -6.91 -13.76 6.59
C ASN A 33 -5.98 -12.80 5.85
N ILE A 34 -5.76 -11.60 6.40
CA ILE A 34 -4.83 -10.65 5.81
C ILE A 34 -3.39 -11.13 6.06
N LYS A 35 -2.68 -11.47 5.00
CA LYS A 35 -1.32 -12.02 5.06
C LYS A 35 -0.23 -10.99 4.80
N ALA A 36 -0.57 -9.96 4.03
CA ALA A 36 0.33 -8.90 3.64
C ALA A 36 -0.46 -7.66 3.26
N THR A 37 0.24 -6.52 3.29
CA THR A 37 -0.29 -5.22 2.87
C THR A 37 0.70 -4.56 1.91
N ALA A 38 0.28 -3.57 1.14
CA ALA A 38 1.17 -2.76 0.33
C ALA A 38 0.65 -1.32 0.26
N ASP A 39 1.28 -0.43 1.02
CA ASP A 39 0.95 0.98 1.06
C ASP A 39 2.18 1.74 1.58
N TRP A 40 2.48 2.90 1.04
CA TRP A 40 3.70 3.65 1.38
C TRP A 40 3.48 4.81 2.35
N ASP A 41 2.23 5.13 2.72
CA ASP A 41 1.95 6.25 3.64
C ASP A 41 2.32 5.88 5.08
N ALA A 42 3.38 6.48 5.59
CA ALA A 42 3.89 6.27 6.95
C ALA A 42 2.81 6.32 8.04
N ARG A 43 1.95 7.35 8.02
CA ARG A 43 1.03 7.64 9.13
C ARG A 43 -0.19 6.74 9.05
N ALA A 44 -0.74 6.55 7.86
CA ALA A 44 -1.86 5.64 7.64
C ALA A 44 -1.50 4.22 8.09
N ASN A 45 -0.26 3.82 7.83
CA ASN A 45 0.23 2.49 8.10
C ASN A 45 0.67 2.23 9.56
N ILE A 46 1.21 3.25 10.23
CA ILE A 46 1.38 3.22 11.70
C ILE A 46 -0.01 3.05 12.34
N ALA A 47 -1.02 3.81 11.89
CA ALA A 47 -2.38 3.70 12.40
C ALA A 47 -3.00 2.33 12.09
N TYR A 48 -2.85 1.82 10.86
CA TYR A 48 -3.28 0.47 10.46
C TYR A 48 -2.73 -0.58 11.45
N THR A 49 -1.42 -0.55 11.68
CA THR A 49 -0.75 -1.57 12.50
C THR A 49 -1.10 -1.41 13.98
N ALA A 50 -1.33 -0.18 14.45
CA ALA A 50 -1.85 0.06 15.79
C ALA A 50 -3.26 -0.53 15.99
N ILE A 51 -4.15 -0.38 15.00
CA ILE A 51 -5.53 -0.89 15.05
C ILE A 51 -5.59 -2.41 14.91
N HIS A 52 -4.72 -2.98 14.06
CA HIS A 52 -4.88 -4.36 13.60
C HIS A 52 -3.83 -5.35 14.10
N HIS A 53 -2.68 -4.88 14.59
CA HIS A 53 -1.52 -5.72 14.94
C HIS A 53 -0.84 -5.30 16.27
N ASP A 54 -1.55 -4.57 17.15
CA ASP A 54 -1.08 -4.18 18.49
C ASP A 54 0.31 -3.49 18.50
N LEU A 55 0.61 -2.66 17.49
CA LEU A 55 1.91 -1.99 17.32
C LEU A 55 2.49 -1.41 18.61
N LEU A 56 1.67 -0.63 19.34
CA LEU A 56 2.11 0.09 20.53
C LEU A 56 2.59 -0.82 21.66
N LYS A 57 2.10 -2.07 21.71
CA LYS A 57 2.51 -3.06 22.70
C LYS A 57 3.73 -3.85 22.24
N ASN A 58 3.82 -4.12 20.93
CA ASN A 58 4.74 -5.13 20.40
C ASN A 58 5.95 -4.57 19.66
N PHE A 59 6.03 -3.25 19.39
CA PHE A 59 7.08 -2.69 18.54
C PHE A 59 8.50 -2.98 19.05
N LYS A 60 8.76 -2.90 20.37
CA LYS A 60 10.09 -3.21 20.92
C LYS A 60 10.49 -4.66 20.70
N GLN A 61 9.55 -5.60 20.96
CA GLN A 61 9.80 -7.03 20.83
C GLN A 61 10.08 -7.43 19.38
N VAL A 62 9.31 -6.88 18.42
CA VAL A 62 9.52 -7.21 17.00
C VAL A 62 10.85 -6.65 16.48
N LEU A 63 11.25 -5.45 16.91
CA LEU A 63 12.54 -4.87 16.53
C LEU A 63 13.71 -5.70 17.07
N GLN A 64 13.65 -6.10 18.34
CA GLN A 64 14.65 -7.00 18.93
C GLN A 64 14.72 -8.34 18.19
N SER A 65 13.59 -8.94 17.82
CA SER A 65 13.55 -10.19 17.04
C SER A 65 14.22 -10.08 15.67
N LYS A 66 14.29 -8.86 15.12
CA LYS A 66 14.94 -8.54 13.85
C LYS A 66 16.35 -7.96 14.01
N LYS A 67 16.88 -7.92 15.24
CA LYS A 67 18.20 -7.33 15.56
C LYS A 67 18.29 -5.85 15.15
N LEU A 68 17.20 -5.11 15.36
CA LEU A 68 17.09 -3.67 15.14
C LEU A 68 17.13 -2.95 16.49
N ASP A 69 18.29 -3.02 17.13
CA ASP A 69 18.47 -2.65 18.54
C ASP A 69 18.93 -1.19 18.72
N ASN A 70 19.46 -0.56 17.67
CA ASN A 70 19.91 0.83 17.68
C ASN A 70 19.44 1.63 16.46
N GLU A 71 19.62 2.96 16.52
CA GLU A 71 19.17 3.88 15.47
C GLU A 71 19.85 3.61 14.12
N GLN A 72 21.14 3.28 14.09
CA GLN A 72 21.85 3.02 12.84
C GLN A 72 21.29 1.80 12.10
N GLN A 73 20.97 0.73 12.84
CA GLN A 73 20.33 -0.47 12.28
C GLN A 73 18.92 -0.17 11.76
N ILE A 74 18.14 0.62 12.50
CA ILE A 74 16.80 1.04 12.09
C ILE A 74 16.87 1.89 10.82
N ASP A 75 17.79 2.85 10.76
CA ASP A 75 17.97 3.71 9.59
C ASP A 75 18.40 2.91 8.36
N LEU A 76 19.33 1.95 8.54
CA LEU A 76 19.74 1.05 7.48
C LEU A 76 18.56 0.19 6.99
N PHE A 77 17.76 -0.36 7.90
CA PHE A 77 16.56 -1.11 7.55
C PHE A 77 15.57 -0.26 6.74
N LEU A 78 15.24 0.93 7.23
CA LEU A 78 14.28 1.84 6.60
C LEU A 78 14.76 2.38 5.25
N SER A 79 16.07 2.48 5.03
CA SER A 79 16.65 2.94 3.76
C SER A 79 16.29 2.07 2.55
N ASN A 80 15.90 0.81 2.78
CA ASN A 80 15.45 -0.12 1.75
C ASN A 80 14.02 0.17 1.23
N TYR A 81 13.28 1.07 1.88
CA TYR A 81 11.86 1.28 1.62
C TYR A 81 11.55 2.71 1.18
N ALA A 82 10.73 2.85 0.14
CA ALA A 82 10.25 4.14 -0.33
C ALA A 82 9.00 4.56 0.45
N ILE A 83 9.18 5.23 1.59
CA ILE A 83 8.10 5.66 2.48
C ILE A 83 7.73 7.12 2.20
N SER A 84 6.42 7.43 2.23
CA SER A 84 5.89 8.78 2.08
C SER A 84 5.31 9.29 3.40
N LEU A 85 5.61 10.54 3.77
CA LEU A 85 5.00 11.23 4.91
C LEU A 85 3.77 12.05 4.54
N ASP A 86 3.50 12.23 3.24
CA ASP A 86 2.42 13.06 2.69
C ASP A 86 1.50 12.31 1.73
N SER A 87 1.65 10.97 1.62
CA SER A 87 0.99 10.05 0.69
C SER A 87 1.26 10.28 -0.81
N LYS A 88 2.10 11.25 -1.17
CA LYS A 88 2.28 11.72 -2.55
C LYS A 88 3.70 11.56 -3.06
N LYS A 89 4.70 11.77 -2.21
CA LYS A 89 6.13 11.72 -2.59
C LYS A 89 6.92 10.93 -1.55
N GLN A 90 7.95 10.22 -2.02
CA GLN A 90 8.92 9.61 -1.13
C GLN A 90 9.58 10.69 -0.27
N SER A 91 9.72 10.40 1.03
CA SER A 91 10.23 11.33 2.03
C SER A 91 11.57 10.86 2.58
N LYS A 92 12.43 11.82 2.94
CA LYS A 92 13.62 11.53 3.75
C LYS A 92 13.20 11.37 5.22
N LEU A 93 13.79 10.40 5.90
CA LEU A 93 13.50 10.11 7.31
C LEU A 93 14.57 10.65 8.27
N ASN A 94 15.63 11.28 7.73
CA ASN A 94 16.69 11.92 8.50
C ASN A 94 16.09 12.98 9.45
N GLY A 95 16.56 12.99 10.71
CA GLY A 95 16.10 13.94 11.73
C GLY A 95 14.69 13.68 12.27
N LYS A 96 14.06 12.54 11.93
CA LYS A 96 12.85 12.09 12.63
C LYS A 96 13.21 11.44 13.96
N ASP A 97 12.33 11.63 14.93
CA ASP A 97 12.45 11.05 16.25
C ASP A 97 12.60 9.51 16.20
N ILE A 98 13.43 8.98 17.10
CA ILE A 98 13.75 7.55 17.16
C ILE A 98 12.51 6.69 17.39
N ILE A 99 11.56 7.12 18.24
CA ILE A 99 10.32 6.39 18.48
C ILE A 99 9.51 6.33 17.19
N PHE A 100 9.42 7.43 16.44
CA PHE A 100 8.73 7.43 15.14
C PHE A 100 9.39 6.45 14.16
N LYS A 101 10.73 6.44 14.05
CA LYS A 101 11.46 5.48 13.22
C LYS A 101 11.25 4.03 13.66
N GLN A 102 11.22 3.76 14.97
CA GLN A 102 10.93 2.44 15.52
C GLN A 102 9.52 1.96 15.13
N HIS A 103 8.52 2.84 15.20
CA HIS A 103 7.18 2.53 14.71
C HIS A 103 7.18 2.29 13.20
N LEU A 104 7.96 3.06 12.42
CA LEU A 104 8.14 2.85 10.99
C LEU A 104 8.77 1.49 10.65
N ALA A 105 9.74 1.02 11.41
CA ALA A 105 10.33 -0.28 11.16
C ALA A 105 9.38 -1.41 11.60
N ALA A 106 8.77 -1.27 12.78
CA ALA A 106 7.88 -2.28 13.35
C ALA A 106 6.62 -2.50 12.50
N TRP A 107 6.02 -1.46 11.91
CA TRP A 107 4.80 -1.64 11.12
C TRP A 107 5.05 -2.44 9.83
N ILE A 108 6.19 -2.22 9.14
CA ILE A 108 6.59 -2.98 7.95
C ILE A 108 6.64 -4.47 8.29
N ILE A 109 7.23 -4.80 9.45
CA ILE A 109 7.40 -6.18 9.89
C ILE A 109 6.07 -6.80 10.34
N LEU A 110 5.32 -6.11 11.21
CA LEU A 110 4.09 -6.64 11.82
C LEU A 110 2.96 -6.80 10.81
N ALA A 111 2.82 -5.87 9.86
CA ALA A 111 1.80 -5.91 8.82
C ALA A 111 2.25 -6.64 7.54
N ASN A 112 3.48 -7.18 7.52
CA ASN A 112 4.14 -7.75 6.34
C ASN A 112 3.97 -6.83 5.12
N ASN A 113 4.23 -5.53 5.31
CA ASN A 113 3.92 -4.52 4.32
C ASN A 113 5.03 -4.42 3.27
N GLN A 114 4.65 -4.44 2.00
CA GLN A 114 5.56 -4.39 0.85
C GLN A 114 5.94 -2.95 0.44
N VAL A 115 5.39 -1.96 1.14
CA VAL A 115 5.57 -0.51 1.05
C VAL A 115 5.23 0.05 -0.33
N ASP A 116 6.14 -0.11 -1.29
CA ASP A 116 6.01 0.41 -2.63
C ASP A 116 5.46 -0.66 -3.57
N ILE A 117 4.18 -0.57 -3.89
CA ILE A 117 3.49 -1.49 -4.79
C ILE A 117 4.15 -1.58 -6.18
N THR A 118 4.84 -0.52 -6.63
CA THR A 118 5.51 -0.50 -7.94
C THR A 118 6.80 -1.33 -7.95
N LYS A 119 7.36 -1.62 -6.77
CA LYS A 119 8.57 -2.42 -6.57
C LYS A 119 8.29 -3.77 -5.90
N MET A 120 7.03 -4.06 -5.59
CA MET A 120 6.63 -5.32 -4.97
C MET A 120 6.95 -6.51 -5.89
N ASN A 121 7.55 -7.56 -5.32
CA ASN A 121 7.83 -8.80 -6.04
C ASN A 121 6.60 -9.73 -6.00
N GLY A 122 6.18 -10.24 -7.17
CA GLY A 122 5.06 -11.18 -7.30
C GLY A 122 5.22 -12.48 -6.50
N ASN A 123 6.43 -12.87 -6.13
CA ASN A 123 6.72 -14.05 -5.31
C ASN A 123 6.00 -14.02 -3.94
N ILE A 124 5.56 -12.85 -3.47
CA ILE A 124 4.74 -12.73 -2.25
C ILE A 124 3.42 -13.52 -2.37
N ILE A 125 2.86 -13.62 -3.58
CA ILE A 125 1.60 -14.32 -3.86
C ILE A 125 1.75 -15.81 -3.53
N GLU A 126 2.83 -16.43 -4.03
CA GLU A 126 3.12 -17.85 -3.77
C GLU A 126 3.54 -18.07 -2.32
N LYS A 127 4.48 -17.25 -1.81
CA LYS A 127 5.03 -17.35 -0.45
C LYS A 127 3.94 -17.29 0.62
N GLU A 128 3.02 -16.34 0.49
CA GLU A 128 1.93 -16.15 1.46
C GLU A 128 0.65 -16.91 1.09
N LYS A 129 0.67 -17.67 -0.01
CA LYS A 129 -0.48 -18.44 -0.53
C LYS A 129 -1.72 -17.57 -0.70
N ILE A 130 -1.54 -16.40 -1.33
CA ILE A 130 -2.60 -15.40 -1.51
C ILE A 130 -3.68 -15.95 -2.44
N ASP A 131 -4.94 -15.92 -1.98
CA ASP A 131 -6.13 -16.28 -2.75
C ASP A 131 -6.84 -15.03 -3.31
N LEU A 132 -6.68 -13.87 -2.66
CA LEU A 132 -7.35 -12.61 -3.02
C LEU A 132 -6.41 -11.41 -2.91
N VAL A 133 -6.38 -10.56 -3.93
CA VAL A 133 -5.72 -9.25 -3.88
C VAL A 133 -6.78 -8.16 -3.96
N THR A 134 -6.78 -7.23 -3.02
CA THR A 134 -7.65 -6.05 -3.06
C THR A 134 -6.86 -4.83 -3.51
N TYR A 135 -7.52 -3.92 -4.23
CA TYR A 135 -6.88 -2.78 -4.89
C TYR A 135 -7.73 -1.51 -4.77
N SER A 136 -7.48 -0.71 -3.73
CA SER A 136 -8.16 0.58 -3.47
C SER A 136 -7.30 1.78 -3.87
N PHE A 137 -6.96 1.85 -5.15
CA PHE A 137 -6.01 2.82 -5.70
C PHE A 137 -6.41 4.29 -5.49
N PRO A 138 -5.43 5.21 -5.49
CA PRO A 138 -5.66 6.62 -5.19
C PRO A 138 -6.61 7.26 -6.22
N CYS A 139 -7.67 7.90 -5.72
CA CYS A 139 -8.65 8.61 -6.55
C CYS A 139 -8.21 10.02 -6.98
N GLN A 140 -7.02 10.48 -6.57
CA GLN A 140 -6.54 11.87 -6.76
C GLN A 140 -6.55 12.30 -8.24
N GLY A 141 -6.30 11.40 -9.19
CA GLY A 141 -6.34 11.71 -10.63
C GLY A 141 -7.72 11.56 -11.29
N LEU A 142 -8.71 11.03 -10.59
CA LEU A 142 -10.04 10.69 -11.12
C LEU A 142 -11.18 11.48 -10.47
N SER A 143 -10.95 12.06 -9.29
CA SER A 143 -11.98 12.81 -8.58
C SER A 143 -12.34 14.10 -9.31
N VAL A 144 -13.64 14.32 -9.53
CA VAL A 144 -14.20 15.56 -10.10
C VAL A 144 -13.74 16.79 -9.32
N ALA A 145 -13.58 16.67 -8.00
CA ALA A 145 -13.09 17.75 -7.14
C ALA A 145 -11.63 18.15 -7.42
N ASN A 146 -10.84 17.26 -8.04
CA ASN A 146 -9.45 17.53 -8.44
C ASN A 146 -9.27 17.73 -9.95
N MET A 147 -10.18 17.20 -10.79
CA MET A 147 -10.17 17.40 -12.26
C MET A 147 -10.34 18.86 -12.69
N GLY A 148 -10.86 19.74 -11.82
CA GLY A 148 -10.84 21.18 -12.07
C GLY A 148 -9.46 21.85 -11.95
N ARG A 149 -8.43 21.16 -11.44
CA ARG A 149 -7.07 21.69 -11.19
C ARG A 149 -5.93 20.89 -11.82
N VAL A 150 -6.18 19.65 -12.23
CA VAL A 150 -5.22 18.82 -12.97
C VAL A 150 -5.83 18.39 -14.29
N ASN A 151 -5.03 18.45 -15.36
CA ASN A 151 -5.34 17.92 -16.70
C ASN A 151 -5.51 16.38 -16.65
N GLY A 152 -6.54 15.91 -15.94
CA GLY A 152 -6.86 14.51 -15.72
C GLY A 152 -7.20 13.80 -17.02
N ILE A 153 -6.72 12.56 -17.11
CA ILE A 153 -7.08 11.52 -18.11
C ILE A 153 -6.63 11.77 -19.57
N ASN A 154 -6.14 12.94 -19.99
CA ASN A 154 -5.71 13.08 -21.40
C ASN A 154 -4.42 12.30 -21.77
N LYS A 155 -3.60 11.87 -20.81
CA LYS A 155 -2.30 11.22 -21.12
C LYS A 155 -2.32 9.69 -21.11
N LEU A 156 -3.29 9.06 -20.45
CA LEU A 156 -3.30 7.59 -20.28
C LEU A 156 -4.01 6.86 -21.43
N ILE A 157 -4.96 7.51 -22.12
CA ILE A 157 -5.76 6.89 -23.20
C ILE A 157 -5.27 7.32 -24.60
N LEU A 158 -4.69 8.52 -24.75
CA LEU A 158 -4.34 9.06 -26.09
C LEU A 158 -3.04 8.51 -26.71
N VAL A 159 -2.21 7.76 -25.98
CA VAL A 159 -0.96 7.21 -26.56
C VAL A 159 -1.23 6.01 -27.48
N LYS A 160 -2.38 5.33 -27.37
CA LYS A 160 -2.75 4.21 -28.27
C LYS A 160 -3.70 4.58 -29.41
N ALA A 161 -4.40 5.71 -29.37
CA ALA A 161 -5.41 6.06 -30.38
C ALA A 161 -4.87 6.88 -31.57
N LYS A 162 -3.70 7.53 -31.46
CA LYS A 162 -3.19 8.46 -32.49
C LYS A 162 -2.34 7.87 -33.62
N ARG A 163 -2.24 6.54 -33.75
CA ARG A 163 -1.48 5.90 -34.85
C ARG A 163 -2.33 5.32 -36.00
N LYS A 164 -3.64 5.57 -36.07
CA LYS A 164 -4.51 4.93 -37.08
C LYS A 164 -5.57 5.81 -37.77
N THR A 165 -5.35 7.11 -37.96
CA THR A 165 -6.33 7.97 -38.69
C THR A 165 -5.75 8.88 -39.77
N ASN A 166 -4.51 8.67 -40.24
CA ASN A 166 -3.98 9.35 -41.43
C ASN A 166 -4.21 8.58 -42.75
N LEU A 167 -5.36 7.91 -42.88
CA LEU A 167 -5.84 7.46 -44.18
C LEU A 167 -7.32 7.84 -44.30
N PHE A 168 -7.66 8.53 -45.39
CA PHE A 168 -8.98 8.97 -45.85
C PHE A 168 -9.55 10.28 -45.31
N GLY A 169 -9.79 11.23 -46.23
CA GLY A 169 -10.68 12.36 -45.99
C GLY A 169 -10.39 13.59 -46.85
N HIS A 170 -10.58 13.48 -48.15
CA HIS A 170 -10.53 14.56 -49.13
C HIS A 170 -11.46 15.74 -48.75
N ARG A 171 -10.95 16.96 -48.94
CA ARG A 171 -11.63 18.25 -48.72
C ARG A 171 -12.55 18.53 -49.91
N ILE A 172 -13.87 18.63 -49.71
CA ILE A 172 -14.77 19.31 -50.65
C ILE A 172 -15.13 20.66 -50.03
N LYS A 173 -14.65 21.75 -50.65
CA LYS A 173 -15.06 23.12 -50.35
C LYS A 173 -16.32 23.44 -51.18
N LYS A 174 -17.30 24.10 -50.56
CA LYS A 174 -18.25 24.95 -51.27
C LYS A 174 -17.56 26.23 -51.73
#